data_AF-A0A7W4K001-F1
#
_entry.id   AF-A0A7W4K001-F1
#
_cell.length_a   1.000
_cell.length_b   1.000
_cell.length_c   1.000
_cell.angle_alpha   90.00
_cell.angle_beta   90.00
_cell.angle_gamma   90.00
#
_symmetry.space_group_name_H-M   'P 1'
#
loop_
_entity.id
_entity.type
_entity.pdbx_description
1 polymer ?
#
loop_
_entity_poly.entity_id
_entity_poly.type
_entity_poly.pdbx_seq_one_letter_code
_entity_poly.pdbx_strand_id
1 'polypeptide(L)'
;MPIFHAALDWLRPGNRVTLRFRVHPRIAREALPLIEKLLADTPDGETYRFAIGFWRHAERPPLTVYRGDSSTCRIDGPLQAAARTYFPLGGLIETLGVTAHLTPFEANALDQRLRDAIERVIRAWVAEHELYDLPCLDLPFDRRTADREALVLIAHWAAQHRWEGTEHA
;
A
#
# COMPACT_ATOMS: atom_id res chain seq x y z
N MET A 1 -34.09 14.84 -10.91
CA MET A 1 -32.67 15.23 -10.82
C MET A 1 -32.52 16.23 -9.67
N PRO A 2 -31.99 15.79 -8.53
CA PRO A 2 -30.94 16.57 -7.86
C PRO A 2 -29.91 15.66 -7.18
N ILE A 3 -28.81 15.33 -7.87
CA ILE A 3 -27.67 14.61 -7.27
C ILE A 3 -26.48 15.57 -7.01
N PHE A 4 -26.55 16.81 -7.51
CA PHE A 4 -25.43 17.74 -7.48
C PHE A 4 -25.35 18.67 -6.26
N HIS A 5 -26.39 18.75 -5.40
CA HIS A 5 -26.34 19.62 -4.22
C HIS A 5 -25.68 19.00 -2.97
N ALA A 6 -25.62 17.66 -2.87
CA ALA A 6 -25.03 17.01 -1.69
C ALA A 6 -23.49 16.94 -1.71
N ALA A 7 -22.86 17.07 -2.88
CA ALA A 7 -21.42 16.93 -3.03
C ALA A 7 -20.62 18.16 -2.54
N LEU A 8 -21.25 19.35 -2.49
CA LEU A 8 -20.56 20.60 -2.14
C LEU A 8 -20.52 20.89 -0.64
N ASP A 9 -21.37 20.27 0.18
CA ASP A 9 -21.31 20.44 1.64
C ASP A 9 -20.15 19.65 2.28
N TRP A 10 -19.58 18.65 1.59
CA TRP A 10 -18.44 17.86 2.07
C TRP A 10 -17.08 18.57 1.92
N LEU A 11 -17.03 19.65 1.14
CA LEU A 11 -15.80 20.39 0.85
C LEU A 11 -15.56 21.56 1.83
N ARG A 12 -16.44 21.75 2.83
CA ARG A 12 -16.22 22.76 3.87
C ARG A 12 -15.22 22.23 4.90
N PRO A 13 -14.09 22.93 5.14
CA PRO A 13 -13.19 22.61 6.23
C PRO A 13 -13.96 22.55 7.56
N GLY A 14 -13.93 21.41 8.25
CA GLY A 14 -14.56 21.22 9.56
C GLY A 14 -15.95 20.55 9.56
N ASN A 15 -16.54 20.23 8.41
CA ASN A 15 -17.80 19.48 8.38
C ASN A 15 -17.57 18.00 8.75
N ARG A 16 -18.15 17.55 9.86
CA ARG A 16 -18.14 16.13 10.26
C ARG A 16 -19.39 15.44 9.71
N VAL A 17 -19.22 14.32 9.03
CA VAL A 17 -20.32 13.48 8.55
C VAL A 17 -20.41 12.22 9.41
N THR A 18 -21.63 11.79 9.74
CA THR A 18 -21.87 10.53 10.43
C THR A 18 -22.15 9.43 9.41
N LEU A 19 -21.33 8.38 9.38
CA LEU A 19 -21.55 7.17 8.60
C LEU A 19 -22.16 6.08 9.50
N ARG A 20 -23.19 5.37 9.01
CA ARG A 20 -23.84 4.26 9.73
C ARG A 20 -23.94 3.03 8.85
N PHE A 21 -23.51 1.88 9.37
CA PHE A 21 -23.52 0.60 8.66
C PHE A 21 -24.16 -0.48 9.54
N ARG A 22 -24.82 -1.47 8.90
CA ARG A 22 -25.30 -2.69 9.56
C ARG A 22 -24.54 -3.87 8.96
N VAL A 23 -23.85 -4.62 9.81
CA VAL A 23 -23.02 -5.76 9.40
C VAL A 23 -23.15 -6.89 10.41
N HIS A 24 -22.85 -8.12 9.97
CA HIS A 24 -22.80 -9.27 10.86
C HIS A 24 -21.67 -9.11 11.90
N PRO A 25 -21.85 -9.55 13.18
CA PRO A 25 -20.83 -9.37 14.23
C PRO A 25 -19.44 -9.90 13.88
N ARG A 26 -19.37 -11.04 13.17
CA ARG A 26 -18.09 -11.59 12.65
C ARG A 26 -17.34 -10.60 11.77
N ILE A 27 -18.04 -9.92 10.87
CA ILE A 27 -17.46 -8.94 9.93
C ILE A 27 -17.09 -7.68 10.70
N ALA A 28 -17.93 -7.23 11.63
CA ALA A 28 -17.64 -6.06 12.47
C ALA A 28 -16.31 -6.23 13.24
N ARG A 29 -16.08 -7.41 13.81
CA ARG A 29 -14.85 -7.73 14.55
C ARG A 29 -13.58 -7.57 13.70
N GLU A 30 -13.65 -7.91 12.41
CA GLU A 30 -12.52 -7.84 11.49
C GLU A 30 -12.38 -6.42 10.87
N ALA A 31 -13.50 -5.82 10.46
CA ALA A 31 -13.50 -4.58 9.68
C ALA A 31 -13.43 -3.32 10.54
N LEU A 32 -13.98 -3.30 11.77
CA LEU A 32 -14.07 -2.09 12.58
C LEU A 32 -12.70 -1.44 12.86
N PRO A 33 -11.65 -2.18 13.29
CA PRO A 33 -10.33 -1.57 13.54
C PRO A 33 -9.70 -0.99 12.27
N LEU A 34 -9.98 -1.57 11.10
CA LEU A 34 -9.49 -1.06 9.81
C LEU A 34 -10.25 0.20 9.39
N ILE A 35 -11.56 0.21 9.56
CA ILE A 35 -12.39 1.39 9.30
C ILE A 35 -11.96 2.56 10.20
N GLU A 36 -11.70 2.31 11.49
CA GLU A 36 -11.20 3.34 12.40
C GLU A 36 -9.87 3.94 11.94
N LYS A 37 -8.92 3.10 11.50
CA LYS A 37 -7.66 3.56 10.89
C LYS A 37 -7.88 4.38 9.63
N LEU A 38 -8.78 3.94 8.75
CA LEU A 38 -9.10 4.62 7.49
C LEU A 38 -9.85 5.94 7.69
N LEU A 39 -10.62 6.08 8.77
CA LEU A 39 -11.36 7.30 9.10
C LEU A 39 -10.57 8.27 9.98
N ALA A 40 -9.40 7.88 10.48
CA ALA A 40 -8.54 8.77 11.24
C ALA A 40 -8.09 9.96 10.37
N ASP A 41 -8.35 11.17 10.86
CA ASP A 41 -7.89 12.42 10.23
C ASP A 41 -6.46 12.74 10.71
N THR A 42 -5.53 11.90 10.27
CA THR A 42 -4.11 11.94 10.62
C THR A 42 -3.29 11.55 9.39
N PRO A 43 -1.99 11.88 9.33
CA PRO A 43 -1.10 11.42 8.26
C PRO A 43 -1.09 9.89 8.09
N ASP A 44 -1.19 9.13 9.17
CA ASP A 44 -1.32 7.66 9.13
C ASP A 44 -2.63 7.25 8.44
N GLY A 45 -3.76 7.86 8.81
CA GLY A 45 -5.05 7.60 8.19
C GLY A 45 -5.09 7.96 6.70
N GLU A 46 -4.46 9.08 6.32
CA GLU A 46 -4.27 9.47 4.93
C GLU A 46 -3.40 8.44 4.18
N THR A 47 -2.30 8.02 4.80
CA THR A 47 -1.42 6.98 4.25
C THR A 47 -2.17 5.67 4.04
N TYR A 48 -3.00 5.23 4.99
CA TYR A 48 -3.85 4.04 4.80
C TYR A 48 -4.81 4.19 3.62
N ARG A 49 -5.50 5.32 3.49
CA ARG A 49 -6.42 5.59 2.37
C ARG A 49 -5.70 5.60 1.02
N PHE A 50 -4.50 6.19 0.97
CA PHE A 50 -3.67 6.17 -0.24
C PHE A 50 -3.16 4.77 -0.56
N ALA A 51 -2.69 4.04 0.46
CA ALA A 51 -2.17 2.68 0.33
C ALA A 51 -3.20 1.71 -0.23
N ILE A 52 -4.50 1.85 0.07
CA ILE A 52 -5.55 1.00 -0.51
C ILE A 52 -6.36 1.68 -1.62
N GLY A 53 -5.98 2.88 -2.05
CA GLY A 53 -6.77 3.70 -2.99
C GLY A 53 -7.09 2.96 -4.29
N PHE A 54 -6.19 2.07 -4.72
CA PHE A 54 -6.38 1.24 -5.92
C PHE A 54 -7.52 0.21 -5.78
N TRP A 55 -7.90 -0.20 -4.55
CA TRP A 55 -9.04 -1.10 -4.33
C TRP A 55 -10.37 -0.43 -4.71
N ARG A 56 -10.47 0.89 -4.60
CA ARG A 56 -11.69 1.63 -4.91
C ARG A 56 -12.05 1.59 -6.40
N HIS A 57 -11.05 1.44 -7.26
CA HIS A 57 -11.20 1.57 -8.72
C HIS A 57 -11.06 0.23 -9.45
N ALA A 58 -10.62 -0.83 -8.77
CA ALA A 58 -10.45 -2.13 -9.38
C ALA A 58 -11.79 -2.85 -9.55
N GLU A 59 -12.06 -3.38 -10.75
CA GLU A 59 -13.26 -4.21 -11.01
C GLU A 59 -13.27 -5.51 -10.18
N ARG A 60 -12.07 -6.07 -9.94
CA ARG A 60 -11.85 -7.24 -9.08
C ARG A 60 -11.01 -6.83 -7.88
N PRO A 61 -11.26 -7.39 -6.69
CA PRO A 61 -10.48 -7.08 -5.49
C PRO A 61 -9.02 -7.50 -5.69
N PRO A 62 -8.07 -6.57 -5.63
CA PRO A 62 -6.67 -6.91 -5.80
C PRO A 62 -6.15 -7.71 -4.60
N LEU A 63 -5.46 -8.82 -4.86
CA LEU A 63 -4.74 -9.59 -3.83
C LEU A 63 -3.41 -8.93 -3.47
N THR A 64 -2.72 -8.39 -4.48
CA THR A 64 -1.46 -7.67 -4.31
C THR A 64 -1.26 -6.70 -5.46
N VAL A 65 -0.47 -5.65 -5.22
CA VAL A 65 -0.03 -4.69 -6.23
C VAL A 65 1.47 -4.50 -6.12
N TYR A 66 2.16 -4.74 -7.22
CA TYR A 66 3.57 -4.45 -7.41
C TYR A 66 3.70 -3.14 -8.16
N ARG A 67 4.53 -2.22 -7.65
CA ARG A 67 4.83 -0.94 -8.29
C ARG A 67 6.33 -0.86 -8.56
N GLY A 68 6.68 -0.67 -9.82
CA GLY A 68 7.96 -0.11 -10.21
C GLY A 68 7.86 1.41 -10.32
N ASP A 69 8.86 2.03 -10.92
CA ASP A 69 8.93 3.48 -11.11
C ASP A 69 7.80 3.99 -12.03
N SER A 70 7.62 3.34 -13.18
CA SER A 70 6.59 3.70 -14.20
C SER A 70 5.64 2.56 -14.55
N SER A 71 5.83 1.39 -13.95
CA SER A 71 5.03 0.19 -14.22
C SER A 71 4.27 -0.26 -12.98
N THR A 72 3.04 -0.73 -13.16
CA THR A 72 2.22 -1.34 -12.13
C THR A 72 1.79 -2.73 -12.58
N CYS A 73 1.86 -3.71 -11.69
CA CYS A 73 1.26 -5.02 -11.87
C CYS A 73 0.32 -5.30 -10.71
N ARG A 74 -0.93 -5.62 -11.02
CA ARG A 74 -1.97 -5.97 -10.06
C ARG A 74 -2.38 -7.43 -10.26
N ILE A 75 -2.43 -8.18 -9.16
CA ILE A 75 -2.93 -9.56 -9.17
C ILE A 75 -4.33 -9.55 -8.57
N ASP A 76 -5.29 -10.09 -9.33
CA ASP A 76 -6.72 -9.96 -9.02
C ASP A 76 -7.29 -11.23 -8.39
N GLY A 77 -8.01 -11.05 -7.29
CA GLY A 77 -8.75 -12.11 -6.61
C GLY A 77 -10.23 -12.15 -7.00
N PRO A 78 -11.03 -12.90 -6.21
CA PRO A 78 -10.63 -13.80 -5.12
C PRO A 78 -9.81 -15.01 -5.60
N LEU A 79 -8.95 -15.56 -4.72
CA LEU A 79 -8.26 -16.82 -5.00
C LEU A 79 -9.25 -17.97 -5.22
N GLN A 80 -9.01 -18.79 -6.23
CA GLN A 80 -9.78 -20.01 -6.53
C GLN A 80 -8.94 -21.25 -6.27
N ALA A 81 -9.46 -22.17 -5.47
CA ALA A 81 -8.82 -23.47 -5.27
C ALA A 81 -8.95 -24.32 -6.55
N ALA A 82 -7.83 -24.87 -7.02
CA ALA A 82 -7.79 -25.84 -8.11
C ALA A 82 -6.71 -26.89 -7.85
N ALA A 83 -7.12 -28.16 -7.76
CA ALA A 83 -6.28 -29.26 -7.32
C ALA A 83 -5.57 -28.95 -5.97
N ARG A 84 -4.23 -28.85 -5.96
CA ARG A 84 -3.42 -28.56 -4.77
C ARG A 84 -2.90 -27.11 -4.70
N THR A 85 -3.43 -26.23 -5.55
CA THR A 85 -2.98 -24.83 -5.70
C THR A 85 -4.16 -23.88 -5.61
N TYR A 86 -3.86 -22.61 -5.28
CA TYR A 86 -4.79 -21.50 -5.37
C TYR A 86 -4.36 -20.57 -6.49
N PHE A 87 -5.27 -20.23 -7.40
CA PHE A 87 -5.00 -19.31 -8.49
C PHE A 87 -5.71 -17.97 -8.29
N PRO A 88 -5.07 -16.84 -8.66
CA PRO A 88 -5.79 -15.59 -8.84
C PRO A 88 -6.79 -15.73 -9.99
N LEU A 89 -7.80 -14.85 -10.05
CA LEU A 89 -8.74 -14.82 -11.16
C LEU A 89 -8.18 -14.10 -12.39
N GLY A 90 -7.04 -13.43 -12.26
CA GLY A 90 -6.34 -12.76 -13.35
C GLY A 90 -5.42 -11.68 -12.80
N GLY A 91 -5.11 -10.71 -13.64
CA GLY A 91 -4.33 -9.54 -13.26
C GLY A 91 -4.34 -8.48 -14.32
N LEU A 92 -3.67 -7.37 -14.03
CA LEU A 92 -3.50 -6.23 -14.93
C LEU A 92 -2.06 -5.74 -14.86
N ILE A 93 -1.45 -5.53 -16.01
CA ILE A 93 -0.17 -4.83 -16.16
C ILE A 93 -0.45 -3.49 -16.82
N GLU A 94 0.10 -2.44 -16.24
CA GLU A 94 0.12 -1.09 -16.80
C GLU A 94 1.57 -0.62 -16.83
N THR A 95 2.08 -0.33 -18.03
CA THR A 95 3.37 0.31 -18.24
C THR A 95 3.27 1.22 -19.46
N LEU A 96 4.31 2.00 -19.74
CA LEU A 96 4.30 2.96 -20.84
C LEU A 96 3.95 2.26 -22.17
N GLY A 97 2.79 2.61 -22.72
CA GLY A 97 2.28 2.06 -23.98
C GLY A 97 1.68 0.66 -23.90
N VAL A 98 1.55 0.06 -22.70
CA VAL A 98 0.99 -1.29 -22.54
C VAL A 98 0.00 -1.34 -21.37
N THR A 99 -1.21 -1.77 -21.70
CA THR A 99 -2.21 -2.21 -20.73
C THR A 99 -2.61 -3.64 -21.11
N ALA A 100 -2.33 -4.60 -20.24
CA ALA A 100 -2.54 -6.02 -20.52
C ALA A 100 -3.27 -6.71 -19.37
N HIS A 101 -4.40 -7.34 -19.70
CA HIS A 101 -5.08 -8.25 -18.77
C HIS A 101 -4.42 -9.62 -18.83
N LEU A 102 -4.24 -10.22 -17.65
CA LEU A 102 -3.63 -11.53 -17.50
C LEU A 102 -4.69 -12.58 -17.20
N THR A 103 -4.53 -13.76 -17.78
CA THR A 103 -5.26 -14.97 -17.36
C THR A 103 -4.87 -15.37 -15.94
N PRO A 104 -5.68 -16.22 -15.24
CA PRO A 104 -5.32 -16.81 -13.95
C PRO A 104 -3.90 -17.40 -13.88
N PHE A 105 -3.48 -18.10 -14.95
CA PHE A 105 -2.19 -18.79 -14.99
C PHE A 105 -1.03 -17.83 -15.19
N GLU A 106 -1.18 -16.85 -16.09
CA GLU A 106 -0.17 -15.80 -16.30
C GLU A 106 -0.01 -14.94 -15.06
N ALA A 107 -1.12 -14.54 -14.43
CA ALA A 107 -1.11 -13.78 -13.20
C ALA A 107 -0.41 -14.53 -12.07
N ASN A 108 -0.69 -15.83 -11.90
CA ASN A 108 0.00 -16.65 -10.91
C ASN A 108 1.50 -16.77 -11.18
N ALA A 109 1.88 -17.05 -12.43
CA ALA A 109 3.29 -17.18 -12.80
C ALA A 109 4.05 -15.87 -12.61
N LEU A 110 3.43 -14.74 -12.95
CA LEU A 110 4.02 -13.41 -12.76
C LEU A 110 4.12 -13.04 -11.27
N ASP A 111 3.08 -13.32 -10.47
CA ASP A 111 3.10 -13.12 -9.01
C ASP A 111 4.28 -13.83 -8.36
N GLN A 112 4.48 -15.12 -8.69
CA GLN A 112 5.61 -15.92 -8.20
C GLN A 112 6.94 -15.29 -8.61
N ARG A 113 7.10 -14.93 -9.88
CA ARG A 113 8.35 -14.33 -10.38
C ARG A 113 8.67 -13.00 -9.70
N LEU A 114 7.66 -12.17 -9.43
CA LEU A 114 7.81 -10.89 -8.74
C LEU A 114 8.18 -11.09 -7.27
N ARG A 115 7.53 -12.03 -6.58
CA ARG A 115 7.87 -12.41 -5.20
C ARG A 115 9.30 -12.92 -5.09
N ASP A 116 9.72 -13.80 -5.99
CA ASP A 116 11.09 -14.31 -6.02
C ASP A 116 12.11 -13.19 -6.28
N ALA A 117 11.76 -12.21 -7.12
CA ALA A 117 12.62 -11.06 -7.36
C ALA A 117 12.76 -10.18 -6.12
N ILE A 118 11.66 -9.88 -5.44
CA ILE A 118 11.65 -9.12 -4.19
C ILE A 118 12.47 -9.84 -3.11
N GLU A 119 12.27 -11.15 -2.94
CA GLU A 119 12.99 -11.97 -1.98
C GLU A 119 14.51 -11.92 -2.23
N ARG A 120 14.94 -12.03 -3.49
CA ARG A 120 16.37 -11.93 -3.84
C ARG A 120 16.95 -10.57 -3.48
N VAL A 121 16.25 -9.47 -3.77
CA VAL A 121 16.71 -8.12 -3.43
C VAL A 121 16.82 -7.94 -1.92
N ILE A 122 15.82 -8.39 -1.16
CA ILE A 122 15.84 -8.31 0.31
C ILE A 122 17.02 -9.10 0.87
N ARG A 123 17.22 -10.35 0.42
CA ARG A 123 18.34 -11.18 0.90
C ARG A 123 19.70 -10.59 0.58
N ALA A 124 19.87 -10.03 -0.62
CA ALA A 124 21.09 -9.35 -1.00
C ALA A 124 21.36 -8.16 -0.08
N TRP A 125 20.36 -7.29 0.14
CA TRP A 125 20.47 -6.14 1.03
C TRP A 125 20.86 -6.54 2.46
N VAL A 126 20.19 -7.56 3.01
CA VAL A 126 20.47 -8.10 4.35
C VAL A 126 21.92 -8.59 4.46
N ALA A 127 22.44 -9.26 3.43
CA ALA A 127 23.82 -9.73 3.42
C ALA A 127 24.84 -8.59 3.25
N GLU A 128 24.59 -7.65 2.32
CA GLU A 128 25.45 -6.49 2.05
C GLU A 128 25.62 -5.57 3.26
N HIS A 129 24.60 -5.50 4.11
CA HIS A 129 24.58 -4.65 5.31
C HIS A 129 24.79 -5.44 6.61
N GLU A 130 25.23 -6.70 6.52
CA GLU A 130 25.57 -7.56 7.67
C GLU A 130 24.45 -7.66 8.72
N LEU A 131 23.19 -7.55 8.28
CA LEU A 131 22.05 -7.48 9.22
C LEU A 131 21.81 -8.80 9.95
N TYR A 132 22.40 -9.91 9.48
CA TYR A 132 22.38 -11.19 10.20
C TYR A 132 23.20 -11.18 11.48
N ASP A 133 24.20 -10.29 11.58
CA ASP A 133 25.07 -10.19 12.76
C ASP A 133 24.47 -9.26 13.83
N LEU A 134 23.41 -8.53 13.48
CA LEU A 134 22.66 -7.74 14.44
C LEU A 134 21.88 -8.65 15.39
N PRO A 135 21.81 -8.30 16.70
CA PRO A 135 21.00 -9.05 17.63
C PRO A 135 19.54 -9.06 17.16
N CYS A 136 18.92 -10.24 17.18
CA CYS A 136 17.48 -10.35 16.96
C CYS A 136 16.76 -9.67 18.14
N LEU A 137 16.35 -8.42 17.95
CA LEU A 137 15.66 -7.64 18.96
C LEU A 137 14.16 -7.86 18.82
N ASP A 138 13.60 -8.77 19.63
CA ASP A 138 12.15 -8.84 19.89
C ASP A 138 11.73 -7.76 20.90
N LEU A 139 12.16 -6.51 20.68
CA LEU A 139 11.81 -5.40 21.55
C LEU A 139 10.49 -4.75 21.08
N PRO A 140 9.64 -4.30 22.03
CA PRO A 140 8.50 -3.45 21.68
C PRO A 140 8.98 -2.24 20.88
N PHE A 141 8.48 -2.07 19.66
CA PHE A 141 8.81 -0.93 18.82
C PHE A 141 8.09 0.33 19.32
N ASP A 142 8.79 1.20 20.04
CA ASP A 142 8.26 2.52 20.43
C ASP A 142 8.24 3.45 19.21
N ARG A 143 7.11 3.42 18.49
CA ARG A 143 6.86 4.27 17.33
C ARG A 143 7.12 5.74 17.60
N ARG A 144 6.77 6.26 18.78
CA ARG A 144 6.86 7.70 19.03
C ARG A 144 8.31 8.18 19.02
N THR A 145 9.18 7.39 19.63
CA THR A 145 10.62 7.69 19.66
C THR A 145 11.24 7.47 18.29
N ALA A 146 10.96 6.32 17.66
CA ALA A 146 11.49 5.98 16.33
C ALA A 146 11.07 6.99 15.24
N ASP A 147 9.80 7.42 15.21
CA ASP A 147 9.31 8.39 14.23
C ASP A 147 9.99 9.76 14.41
N ARG A 148 10.26 10.18 15.65
CA ARG A 148 10.99 11.42 15.92
C ARG A 148 12.42 11.34 15.41
N GLU A 149 13.11 10.24 15.72
CA GLU A 149 14.48 10.00 15.25
C GLU A 149 14.54 9.99 13.71
N ALA A 150 13.59 9.31 13.06
CA ALA A 150 13.47 9.28 11.61
C ALA A 150 13.29 10.69 11.02
N LEU A 151 12.40 11.52 11.60
CA LEU A 151 12.20 12.89 11.15
C LEU A 151 13.45 13.76 11.29
N VAL A 152 14.25 13.56 12.34
CA VAL A 152 15.53 14.26 12.51
C VAL A 152 16.53 13.85 11.42
N LEU A 153 16.65 12.56 11.14
CA LEU A 153 17.52 12.05 10.06
C LEU A 153 17.11 12.59 8.70
N ILE A 154 15.82 12.59 8.39
CA ILE A 154 15.26 13.13 7.14
C ILE A 154 15.54 14.64 7.04
N ALA A 155 15.32 15.39 8.12
CA ALA A 155 15.57 16.84 8.14
C ALA A 155 17.06 17.16 7.95
N HIS A 156 17.95 16.37 8.54
CA HIS A 156 19.40 16.50 8.37
C HIS A 156 19.81 16.21 6.92
N TRP A 157 19.36 15.10 6.34
CA TRP A 157 19.59 14.77 4.93
C TRP A 157 19.10 15.90 4.01
N ALA A 158 17.89 16.40 4.23
CA ALA A 158 17.33 17.51 3.45
C ALA A 158 18.10 18.82 3.63
N ALA A 159 18.68 19.07 4.81
CA ALA A 159 19.55 20.22 5.01
C ALA A 159 20.80 20.11 4.15
N GLN A 160 21.49 18.97 4.15
CA GLN A 160 22.73 18.76 3.38
C GLN A 160 22.53 18.91 1.87
N HIS A 161 21.46 18.34 1.32
CA HIS A 161 21.20 18.34 -0.14
C HIS A 161 20.53 19.62 -0.65
N ARG A 162 20.12 20.54 0.23
CA ARG A 162 19.68 21.89 -0.18
C ARG A 162 20.86 22.79 -0.57
N TRP A 163 22.06 22.51 -0.07
CA TRP A 163 23.26 23.31 -0.35
C TRP A 163 23.95 22.92 -1.67
N GLU A 164 23.80 21.69 -2.12
CA GLU A 164 24.35 21.21 -3.41
C GLU A 164 23.61 21.79 -4.63
N GLY A 165 22.35 22.24 -4.45
CA GLY A 165 21.57 22.91 -5.50
C GLY A 165 21.91 24.39 -5.72
N THR A 166 22.80 24.98 -4.90
CA THR A 166 23.19 26.41 -4.97
C THR A 166 24.57 26.67 -5.57
N GLU A 167 25.38 25.64 -5.87
CA GLU A 167 26.72 25.81 -6.48
C GLU A 167 26.73 25.72 -8.02
N HIS A 168 25.57 25.58 -8.67
CA HIS A 168 25.44 25.55 -10.14
C HIS A 168 24.45 26.58 -10.72
N ALA A 169 24.24 27.69 -10.02
CA ALA A 169 23.52 28.86 -10.56
C ALA A 169 24.49 29.97 -10.99
#